data_AF-A0A3L7W9M9-F1
#
_entry.id   AF-A0A3L7W9M9-F1
#
_cell.length_a   1.000
_cell.length_b   1.000
_cell.length_c   1.000
_cell.angle_alpha   90.00
_cell.angle_beta   90.00
_cell.angle_gamma   90.00
#
_symmetry.space_group_name_H-M   'P 1'
#
loop_
_entity.id
_entity.type
_entity.pdbx_description
1 polymer ?
#
loop_
_entity_poly.entity_id
_entity_poly.type
_entity_poly.pdbx_seq_one_letter_code
_entity_poly.pdbx_strand_id
1 'polypeptide(L)'
;MTPETLTLISLLIHVPVVVAWIVFASAEAALASPRFLVAQAPLRFAASLRIPTLVLLLIIFVTGIRQTMDNPFVPVDSIETLEKLRNTTTYGMALFIKHIWVFATVGLSIALRFWLAPRLLARGETQPTRLFGILAWLNVAACVLTLLATTRMLIQLH
;
A
#
# COMPACT_ATOMS: atom_id res chain seq x y z
N MET A 1 1.30 -5.94 28.91
CA MET A 1 2.23 -5.80 27.76
C MET A 1 2.53 -4.32 27.62
N THR A 2 3.80 -3.89 27.52
CA THR A 2 4.13 -2.46 27.47
C THR A 2 3.80 -1.87 26.09
N PRO A 3 3.60 -0.54 25.98
CA PRO A 3 3.38 0.12 24.68
C PRO A 3 4.47 -0.20 23.66
N GLU A 4 5.73 -0.23 24.11
CA GLU A 4 6.89 -0.58 23.28
C GLU A 4 6.81 -2.01 22.72
N THR A 5 6.42 -2.99 23.56
CA THR A 5 6.22 -4.38 23.09
C THR A 5 5.12 -4.45 22.04
N LEU A 6 4.02 -3.71 22.22
CA LEU A 6 2.93 -3.67 21.24
C LEU A 6 3.37 -3.03 19.91
N THR A 7 4.18 -1.97 19.96
CA THR A 7 4.73 -1.32 18.76
C THR A 7 5.68 -2.25 18.02
N LEU A 8 6.55 -2.98 18.72
CA LEU A 8 7.44 -3.98 18.12
C LEU A 8 6.67 -5.10 17.43
N ILE A 9 5.66 -5.67 18.09
CA ILE A 9 4.77 -6.68 17.49
C ILE A 9 4.07 -6.12 16.25
N SER A 10 3.56 -4.89 16.33
CA SER A 10 2.93 -4.21 15.20
C SER A 10 3.88 -4.08 14.01
N LEU A 11 5.13 -3.69 14.22
CA LEU A 11 6.15 -3.60 13.17
C LEU A 11 6.47 -4.97 12.56
N LEU A 12 6.62 -5.99 13.40
CA LEU A 12 6.95 -7.36 12.99
C LEU A 12 5.88 -7.97 12.07
N ILE A 13 4.62 -7.58 12.27
CA ILE A 13 3.49 -7.98 11.42
C ILE A 13 3.35 -7.05 10.20
N HIS A 14 3.44 -5.74 10.40
CA HIS A 14 3.18 -4.75 9.35
C HIS A 14 4.17 -4.86 8.19
N VAL A 15 5.46 -5.02 8.49
CA VAL A 15 6.51 -5.01 7.45
C VAL A 15 6.32 -6.15 6.44
N PRO A 16 6.19 -7.43 6.84
CA PRO A 16 5.90 -8.51 5.90
C PRO A 16 4.60 -8.30 5.10
N VAL A 17 3.56 -7.75 5.73
CA VAL A 17 2.26 -7.50 5.08
C VAL A 17 2.38 -6.40 4.01
N VAL A 18 3.10 -5.31 4.29
CA VAL A 18 3.39 -4.26 3.30
C VAL A 18 4.28 -4.79 2.19
N VAL A 19 5.27 -5.64 2.49
CA VAL A 19 6.10 -6.29 1.46
C VAL A 19 5.24 -7.15 0.55
N ALA A 20 4.33 -7.98 1.11
CA ALA A 20 3.39 -8.77 0.32
C ALA A 20 2.51 -7.89 -0.58
N TRP A 21 2.03 -6.75 -0.06
CA TRP A 21 1.25 -5.78 -0.84
C TRP A 21 2.04 -5.25 -2.06
N ILE A 22 3.31 -4.88 -1.85
CA ILE A 22 4.19 -4.37 -2.92
C ILE A 22 4.48 -5.46 -3.95
N VAL A 23 4.69 -6.71 -3.52
CA VAL A 23 4.86 -7.86 -4.41
C VAL A 23 3.62 -8.07 -5.27
N PHE A 24 2.42 -7.98 -4.70
CA PHE A 24 1.17 -8.09 -5.46
C PHE A 24 1.04 -6.99 -6.51
N ALA A 25 1.27 -5.73 -6.13
CA ALA A 25 1.24 -4.61 -7.08
C ALA A 25 2.26 -4.78 -8.22
N SER A 26 3.48 -5.21 -7.88
CA SER A 26 4.56 -5.46 -8.85
C SER A 26 4.23 -6.62 -9.80
N ALA A 27 3.66 -7.71 -9.27
CA ALA A 27 3.25 -8.86 -10.07
C ALA A 27 2.11 -8.49 -11.04
N GLU A 28 1.13 -7.70 -10.61
CA GLU A 28 0.07 -7.18 -11.48
C GLU A 28 0.65 -6.37 -12.66
N ALA A 29 1.58 -5.45 -12.38
CA ALA A 29 2.22 -4.63 -13.40
C ALA A 29 3.12 -5.45 -14.35
N ALA A 30 3.87 -6.40 -13.80
CA ALA A 30 4.74 -7.29 -14.58
C ALA A 30 3.93 -8.16 -15.54
N LEU A 31 2.86 -8.80 -15.06
CA LEU A 31 1.97 -9.62 -15.89
C LEU A 31 1.22 -8.77 -16.93
N ALA A 32 0.87 -7.53 -16.61
CA ALA A 32 0.23 -6.62 -17.57
C ALA A 32 1.20 -6.04 -18.61
N SER A 33 2.51 -6.27 -18.46
CA SER A 33 3.51 -5.72 -19.37
C SER A 33 3.53 -6.48 -20.71
N PRO A 34 3.80 -5.81 -21.84
CA PRO A 34 3.73 -6.43 -23.18
C PRO A 34 4.61 -7.68 -23.35
N ARG A 35 5.72 -7.75 -22.61
CA ARG A 35 6.68 -8.87 -22.63
C ARG A 35 6.13 -10.16 -22.02
N PHE A 36 5.10 -10.07 -21.18
CA PHE A 36 4.53 -11.20 -20.43
C PHE A 36 3.03 -11.36 -20.71
N LEU A 37 2.54 -10.83 -21.84
CA LEU A 37 1.14 -10.93 -22.26
C LEU A 37 0.76 -12.40 -22.55
N VAL A 38 0.42 -13.12 -21.48
CA VAL A 38 -0.19 -14.44 -21.52
C VAL A 38 -1.70 -14.24 -21.38
N ALA A 39 -2.40 -14.10 -22.50
CA ALA A 39 -3.86 -13.99 -22.60
C ALA A 39 -4.53 -13.34 -21.35
N GLN A 40 -5.40 -14.08 -20.65
CA GLN A 40 -6.16 -13.60 -19.51
C GLN A 40 -5.42 -13.68 -18.16
N ALA A 41 -4.18 -14.17 -18.12
CA ALA A 41 -3.45 -14.39 -16.87
C ALA A 41 -3.36 -13.14 -15.97
N PRO A 42 -3.10 -11.92 -16.48
CA PRO A 42 -3.01 -10.72 -15.65
C PRO A 42 -4.35 -10.37 -14.99
N LEU A 43 -5.45 -10.53 -15.73
CA LEU A 43 -6.81 -10.24 -15.25
C LEU A 43 -7.26 -11.26 -14.20
N ARG A 44 -6.99 -12.55 -14.42
CA ARG A 44 -7.32 -13.62 -13.47
C ARG A 44 -6.50 -13.49 -12.19
N PHE A 45 -5.22 -13.15 -12.31
CA PHE A 45 -4.36 -12.88 -11.16
C PHE A 45 -4.93 -11.74 -10.30
N ALA A 46 -5.17 -10.56 -10.88
CA ALA A 46 -5.75 -9.43 -10.14
C ALA A 46 -7.12 -9.75 -9.51
N ALA A 47 -8.00 -10.46 -10.23
CA ALA A 47 -9.31 -10.86 -9.68
C ALA A 47 -9.20 -11.88 -8.52
N SER A 48 -8.17 -12.74 -8.53
CA SER A 48 -7.91 -13.71 -7.46
C SER A 48 -7.39 -13.04 -6.17
N LEU A 49 -6.75 -11.88 -6.30
CA LEU A 49 -6.19 -11.13 -5.18
C LEU A 49 -7.21 -10.36 -4.34
N ARG A 50 -8.50 -10.38 -4.69
CA ARG A 50 -9.54 -9.62 -3.95
C ARG A 50 -9.56 -9.94 -2.45
N ILE A 51 -9.69 -11.21 -2.08
CA ILE A 51 -9.74 -11.60 -0.66
C ILE A 51 -8.40 -11.33 0.04
N PRO A 52 -7.23 -11.73 -0.53
CA PRO A 52 -5.94 -11.33 0.03
C PRO A 52 -5.80 -9.81 0.25
N THR A 53 -6.30 -8.99 -0.69
CA THR A 53 -6.24 -7.53 -0.59
C THR A 53 -7.00 -7.00 0.62
N LEU A 54 -8.21 -7.51 0.89
CA LEU A 54 -9.00 -7.07 2.05
C LEU A 54 -8.31 -7.45 3.36
N VAL A 55 -7.76 -8.66 3.43
CA VAL A 55 -7.02 -9.14 4.61
C VAL A 55 -5.78 -8.29 4.85
N LEU A 56 -4.95 -8.08 3.83
CA LEU A 56 -3.76 -7.24 3.96
C LEU A 56 -4.13 -5.79 4.32
N LEU A 57 -5.17 -5.22 3.70
CA LEU A 57 -5.62 -3.86 3.98
C LEU A 57 -6.04 -3.71 5.45
N LEU A 58 -6.82 -4.65 5.98
CA LEU A 58 -7.24 -4.63 7.38
C LEU A 58 -6.02 -4.65 8.32
N ILE A 59 -5.05 -5.54 8.05
CA ILE A 59 -3.85 -5.65 8.87
C ILE A 59 -3.02 -4.36 8.79
N ILE A 60 -2.76 -3.84 7.58
CA ILE A 60 -2.02 -2.59 7.35
C ILE A 60 -2.67 -1.42 8.08
N PHE A 61 -4.00 -1.33 8.02
CA PHE A 61 -4.73 -0.24 8.66
C PHE A 61 -4.59 -0.29 10.19
N VAL A 62 -4.85 -1.44 10.81
CA VAL A 62 -4.78 -1.60 12.27
C VAL A 62 -3.35 -1.36 12.77
N THR A 63 -2.36 -2.01 12.15
CA THR A 63 -0.96 -1.88 12.55
C THR A 63 -0.38 -0.49 12.26
N GLY A 64 -0.79 0.13 11.15
CA GLY A 64 -0.37 1.48 10.75
C GLY A 64 -0.93 2.58 11.66
N ILE A 65 -2.19 2.46 12.11
CA ILE A 65 -2.77 3.36 13.11
C ILE A 65 -1.97 3.29 14.41
N ARG A 66 -1.72 2.07 14.91
CA ARG A 66 -0.95 1.88 16.15
C ARG A 66 0.43 2.53 16.05
N GLN A 67 1.17 2.27 14.97
CA GLN A 67 2.49 2.87 14.73
C GLN A 67 2.45 4.40 14.64
N THR A 68 1.35 4.98 14.16
CA THR A 68 1.19 6.44 14.10
C THR A 68 0.91 7.02 15.49
N MET A 69 0.08 6.35 16.29
CA MET A 69 -0.24 6.75 17.66
C MET A 69 0.99 6.70 18.57
N ASP A 70 1.80 5.63 18.49
CA ASP A 70 3.00 5.46 19.33
C ASP A 70 4.30 5.84 18.61
N ASN A 71 4.29 6.91 17.82
CA ASN A 71 5.50 7.36 17.15
C ASN A 71 6.54 7.89 18.16
N PRO A 72 7.86 7.84 17.83
CA PRO A 72 8.93 8.10 18.78
C PRO A 72 9.15 9.58 19.14
N PHE A 73 8.42 10.50 18.51
CA PHE A 73 8.57 11.94 18.76
C PHE A 73 7.50 12.48 19.71
N VAL A 74 6.23 12.25 19.39
CA VAL A 74 5.09 12.76 20.16
C VAL A 74 3.95 11.76 20.07
N PRO A 75 3.42 11.20 21.18
CA PRO A 75 2.23 10.38 21.15
C PRO A 75 1.07 11.11 20.45
N VAL A 76 0.42 10.45 19.49
CA VAL A 76 -0.71 11.02 18.75
C VAL A 76 -2.00 10.42 19.29
N ASP A 77 -2.76 11.23 20.01
CA ASP A 77 -4.05 10.90 20.62
C ASP A 77 -5.20 11.78 20.10
N SER A 78 -4.88 12.77 19.27
CA SER A 78 -5.79 13.83 18.85
C SER A 78 -5.36 14.41 17.49
N ILE A 79 -6.28 15.13 16.85
CA ILE A 79 -5.98 15.81 15.57
C ILE A 79 -4.92 16.90 15.77
N GLU A 80 -4.96 17.59 16.91
CA GLU A 80 -3.99 18.63 17.26
C GLU A 80 -2.57 18.07 17.41
N THR A 81 -2.40 16.95 18.11
CA THR A 81 -1.09 16.30 18.25
C THR A 81 -0.57 15.78 16.90
N LEU A 82 -1.46 15.27 16.03
CA LEU A 82 -1.11 14.87 14.67
C LEU A 82 -0.66 16.07 13.80
N GLU A 83 -1.38 17.19 13.87
CA GLU A 83 -1.03 18.40 13.13
C GLU A 83 0.29 19.01 13.63
N LYS A 84 0.49 19.02 14.95
CA LYS A 84 1.76 19.41 15.56
C LYS A 84 2.89 18.54 15.02
N LEU A 85 2.76 17.21 15.07
CA LEU A 85 3.77 16.27 14.56
C LEU A 85 4.12 16.56 13.09
N ARG A 86 3.11 16.77 12.24
CA ARG A 86 3.27 17.08 10.82
C ARG A 86 4.07 18.35 10.59
N ASN A 87 3.78 19.41 11.35
CA ASN A 87 4.33 20.74 11.10
C ASN A 87 5.69 20.97 11.78
N THR A 88 6.02 20.22 12.85
CA THR A 88 7.24 20.45 13.63
C THR A 88 8.37 19.48 13.31
N THR A 89 8.10 18.36 12.63
CA THR A 89 9.12 17.34 12.35
C THR A 89 9.16 16.94 10.89
N THR A 90 10.36 16.76 10.35
CA THR A 90 10.57 16.13 9.03
C THR A 90 9.98 14.72 8.99
N TYR A 91 10.06 14.00 10.11
CA TYR A 91 9.44 12.68 10.28
C TYR A 91 7.93 12.74 10.08
N GLY A 92 7.23 13.66 10.75
CA GLY A 92 5.78 13.82 10.66
C GLY A 92 5.32 14.24 9.27
N MET A 93 6.05 15.13 8.61
CA MET A 93 5.78 15.48 7.21
C MET A 93 5.94 14.25 6.30
N ALA A 94 7.02 13.48 6.45
CA ALA A 94 7.23 12.26 5.68
C ALA A 94 6.17 11.19 5.97
N LEU A 95 5.72 11.07 7.22
CA LEU A 95 4.60 10.21 7.61
C LEU A 95 3.30 10.61 6.90
N PHE A 96 3.01 11.90 6.77
CA PHE A 96 1.83 12.37 6.06
C PHE A 96 1.90 12.10 4.55
N ILE A 97 3.07 12.38 3.94
CA ILE A 97 3.34 12.06 2.53
C ILE A 97 3.19 10.55 2.28
N LYS A 98 3.72 9.71 3.18
CA LYS A 98 3.55 8.25 3.12
C LYS A 98 2.07 7.87 3.05
N HIS A 99 1.22 8.45 3.90
CA HIS A 99 -0.21 8.13 3.92
C HIS A 99 -0.94 8.52 2.64
N ILE A 100 -0.60 9.65 2.01
CA ILE A 100 -1.15 10.03 0.69
C ILE A 100 -0.90 8.91 -0.33
N TRP A 101 0.34 8.40 -0.39
CA TRP A 101 0.70 7.33 -1.31
C TRP A 101 0.10 5.98 -0.93
N VAL A 102 -0.06 5.69 0.37
CA VAL A 102 -0.81 4.51 0.86
C VAL A 102 -2.27 4.57 0.36
N PHE A 103 -2.96 5.70 0.51
CA PHE A 103 -4.32 5.83 0.00
C PHE A 103 -4.39 5.69 -1.52
N ALA A 104 -3.41 6.24 -2.25
CA ALA A 104 -3.32 6.07 -3.70
C ALA A 104 -3.16 4.59 -4.10
N THR A 105 -2.23 3.84 -3.49
CA THR A 105 -2.06 2.41 -3.80
C THR A 105 -3.28 1.57 -3.41
N VAL A 106 -3.95 1.91 -2.31
CA VAL A 106 -5.21 1.25 -1.91
C VAL A 106 -6.30 1.49 -2.94
N GLY A 107 -6.52 2.75 -3.35
CA GLY A 107 -7.50 3.10 -4.36
C GLY A 107 -7.24 2.40 -5.71
N LEU A 108 -5.99 2.41 -6.17
CA LEU A 108 -5.57 1.75 -7.41
C LEU A 108 -5.74 0.23 -7.32
N SER A 109 -5.35 -0.39 -6.21
CA SER A 109 -5.52 -1.84 -5.99
C SER A 109 -6.99 -2.23 -5.98
N ILE A 110 -7.87 -1.45 -5.34
CA ILE A 110 -9.31 -1.69 -5.37
C ILE A 110 -9.85 -1.56 -6.80
N ALA A 111 -9.49 -0.48 -7.51
CA ALA A 111 -9.92 -0.25 -8.88
C ALA A 111 -9.49 -1.39 -9.82
N LEU A 112 -8.26 -1.87 -9.70
CA LEU A 112 -7.74 -2.99 -10.49
C LEU A 112 -8.47 -4.30 -10.16
N ARG A 113 -8.46 -4.70 -8.88
CA ARG A 113 -8.83 -6.05 -8.44
C ARG A 113 -10.34 -6.27 -8.33
N PHE A 114 -11.10 -5.24 -7.93
CA PHE A 114 -12.54 -5.35 -7.66
C PHE A 114 -13.40 -4.78 -8.79
N TRP A 115 -12.88 -3.80 -9.52
CA TRP A 115 -13.68 -3.07 -10.50
C TRP A 115 -13.31 -3.40 -11.95
N LEU A 116 -12.02 -3.30 -12.31
CA LEU A 116 -11.57 -3.41 -13.69
C LEU A 116 -11.37 -4.86 -14.13
N ALA A 117 -10.55 -5.65 -13.43
CA ALA A 117 -10.29 -7.05 -13.82
C ALA A 117 -11.57 -7.90 -13.92
N PRO A 118 -12.48 -7.89 -12.93
CA PRO A 118 -13.72 -8.67 -13.02
C PRO A 118 -14.61 -8.24 -14.20
N ARG A 119 -14.70 -6.93 -14.50
CA ARG A 119 -15.48 -6.44 -15.64
C ARG A 119 -14.88 -6.86 -16.98
N LEU A 120 -13.56 -6.79 -17.13
CA LEU A 120 -12.88 -7.20 -18.36
C LEU A 120 -13.04 -8.71 -18.58
N LEU A 121 -12.91 -9.52 -17.52
CA LEU A 121 -13.19 -10.95 -17.58
C LEU A 121 -14.65 -11.25 -17.96
N ALA A 122 -15.62 -10.55 -17.36
CA ALA A 122 -17.04 -10.74 -17.67
C ALA A 122 -17.40 -10.35 -19.12
N ARG A 123 -16.64 -9.44 -19.74
CA ARG A 123 -16.78 -9.07 -21.16
C ARG A 123 -16.09 -10.06 -22.12
N GLY A 124 -15.41 -11.08 -21.59
CA GLY A 124 -14.67 -12.04 -22.41
C GLY A 124 -13.36 -11.50 -22.96
N GLU A 125 -12.83 -10.40 -22.41
CA GLU A 125 -11.56 -9.82 -22.86
C GLU A 125 -10.44 -10.85 -22.72
N THR A 126 -9.69 -11.04 -23.80
CA THR A 126 -8.62 -12.04 -23.86
C THR A 126 -7.28 -11.46 -23.42
N GLN A 127 -7.16 -10.14 -23.27
CA GLN A 127 -5.96 -9.44 -22.86
C GLN A 127 -6.28 -8.25 -21.94
N PRO A 128 -5.35 -7.84 -21.05
CA PRO A 128 -5.50 -6.61 -20.30
C PRO A 128 -5.51 -5.39 -21.24
N THR A 129 -6.38 -4.43 -20.94
CA THR A 129 -6.42 -3.16 -21.68
C THR A 129 -5.20 -2.29 -21.34
N ARG A 130 -4.88 -1.32 -22.21
CA ARG A 130 -3.85 -0.31 -21.90
C ARG A 130 -4.10 0.41 -20.58
N LEU A 131 -5.37 0.71 -20.30
CA LEU A 131 -5.77 1.33 -19.03
C LEU A 131 -5.41 0.44 -17.83
N PHE A 132 -5.68 -0.87 -17.90
CA PHE A 132 -5.30 -1.80 -16.85
C PHE A 132 -3.79 -1.77 -16.59
N GLY A 133 -2.97 -1.84 -17.66
CA GLY A 133 -1.51 -1.78 -17.55
C GLY A 133 -1.00 -0.46 -16.94
N ILE A 134 -1.55 0.68 -17.37
CA ILE A 134 -1.19 2.00 -16.82
C ILE A 134 -1.50 2.07 -15.32
N LEU A 135 -2.72 1.67 -14.93
CA LEU A 135 -3.13 1.70 -13.52
C LEU A 135 -2.28 0.75 -12.66
N ALA A 136 -1.88 -0.42 -13.18
CA ALA A 136 -0.99 -1.34 -12.48
C ALA A 136 0.40 -0.71 -12.24
N TRP A 137 0.98 -0.05 -13.24
CA TRP A 137 2.26 0.65 -13.08
C TRP A 137 2.17 1.88 -12.18
N LEU A 138 1.07 2.64 -12.23
CA LEU A 138 0.82 3.72 -11.28
C LEU A 138 0.71 3.19 -9.84
N ASN A 139 0.16 1.99 -9.66
CA ASN A 139 0.09 1.34 -8.35
C ASN A 139 1.51 1.01 -7.83
N VAL A 140 2.37 0.48 -8.69
CA VAL A 140 3.79 0.26 -8.35
C VAL A 140 4.50 1.58 -8.00
N ALA A 141 4.27 2.65 -8.78
CA ALA A 141 4.84 3.96 -8.48
C ALA A 141 4.40 4.49 -7.10
N ALA A 142 3.11 4.35 -6.75
CA ALA A 142 2.61 4.69 -5.42
C ALA A 142 3.26 3.87 -4.30
N CYS A 143 3.47 2.57 -4.52
CA CYS A 143 4.24 1.70 -3.60
C CYS A 143 5.68 2.21 -3.42
N VAL A 144 6.38 2.55 -4.51
CA VAL A 144 7.76 3.08 -4.45
C VAL A 144 7.81 4.41 -3.70
N LEU A 145 6.86 5.32 -3.94
CA LEU A 145 6.79 6.61 -3.24
C LEU A 145 6.49 6.43 -1.75
N THR A 146 5.67 5.43 -1.39
CA THR A 146 5.45 5.02 0.00
C THR A 146 6.75 4.54 0.66
N LEU A 147 7.54 3.72 -0.05
CA LEU A 147 8.84 3.26 0.44
C LEU A 147 9.81 4.42 0.61
N LEU A 148 9.91 5.34 -0.35
CA LEU A 148 10.79 6.50 -0.25
C LEU A 148 10.44 7.41 0.95
N ALA A 149 9.14 7.65 1.17
CA ALA A 149 8.67 8.38 2.35
C ALA A 149 9.04 7.64 3.65
N THR A 150 8.89 6.31 3.67
CA THR A 150 9.27 5.46 4.81
C THR A 150 10.78 5.49 5.06
N THR A 151 11.60 5.41 4.01
CA THR A 151 13.06 5.55 4.10
C THR A 151 13.44 6.90 4.68
N ARG A 152 12.79 7.99 4.25
CA ARG A 152 13.02 9.31 4.83
C ARG A 152 12.69 9.36 6.32
N MET A 153 11.63 8.68 6.75
CA MET A 153 11.30 8.55 8.17
C MET A 153 12.40 7.79 8.93
N LEU A 154 12.89 6.66 8.40
CA LEU A 154 13.94 5.85 9.04
C LEU A 154 15.27 6.60 9.20
N ILE A 155 15.65 7.41 8.21
CA ILE A 155 16.85 8.27 8.26
C ILE A 155 16.74 9.33 9.36
N GLN A 156 15.54 9.76 9.76
CA GLN A 156 15.38 10.73 10.85
C GLN A 156 15.40 10.07 12.24
N LEU A 157 15.36 8.73 12.30
CA LEU A 157 15.40 7.97 13.55
C LEU A 157 16.81 7.51 13.94
N HIS A 158 17.79 7.63 13.04
CA HIS A 158 19.19 7.24 13.22
C HIS A 158 20.10 8.40 12.85
#